data_AF-A0A521RRE7-F1
#
_entry.id   AF-A0A521RRE7-F1
#
_cell.length_a   1.000
_cell.length_b   1.000
_cell.length_c   1.000
_cell.angle_alpha   90.00
_cell.angle_beta   90.00
_cell.angle_gamma   90.00
#
_symmetry.space_group_name_H-M   'P 1'
#
loop_
_entity.id
_entity.type
_entity.pdbx_description
1 polymer ?
#
loop_
_entity_poly.entity_id
_entity_poly.type
_entity_poly.pdbx_seq_one_letter_code
_entity_poly.pdbx_strand_id
1 'polypeptide(L)'
;MLIKRLAPLVLVALMPLAAAAQQNVEVKFRFKENPNSISGCIQLDPSFTREHTFTIVNGQVELKSAGGIDVKMKSIRANVYEGRFDLGRMNIIYTADLGATPPTLVAQSQDGGCKWNAVKV
;
A
#
# COMPACT_ATOMS: atom_id res chain seq x y z
N MET A 1 -57.89 -29.49 5.19
CA MET A 1 -57.16 -28.31 4.66
C MET A 1 -55.73 -28.32 5.18
N LEU A 2 -54.82 -27.89 4.33
CA LEU A 2 -53.37 -28.11 4.31
C LEU A 2 -52.57 -27.42 5.45
N ILE A 3 -51.54 -28.14 5.92
CA ILE A 3 -50.40 -27.71 6.74
C ILE A 3 -49.68 -26.50 6.13
N LYS A 4 -49.25 -25.51 6.94
CA LYS A 4 -47.96 -24.82 6.71
C LYS A 4 -47.24 -24.47 8.02
N ARG A 5 -46.15 -25.21 8.25
CA ARG A 5 -45.14 -25.03 9.30
C ARG A 5 -44.43 -23.69 9.08
N LEU A 6 -44.33 -22.87 10.12
CA LEU A 6 -43.46 -21.69 10.16
C LEU A 6 -42.01 -22.17 10.23
N ALA A 7 -41.27 -21.99 9.14
CA ALA A 7 -39.82 -22.18 9.13
C ALA A 7 -39.14 -20.91 9.69
N PRO A 8 -38.15 -21.03 10.59
CA PRO A 8 -37.39 -19.86 11.02
C PRO A 8 -36.43 -19.46 9.89
N LEU A 9 -36.47 -18.17 9.53
CA LEU A 9 -35.50 -17.55 8.64
C LEU A 9 -34.10 -17.71 9.23
N VAL A 10 -33.24 -18.44 8.52
CA VAL A 10 -31.80 -18.46 8.74
C VAL A 10 -31.28 -17.05 8.41
N LEU A 11 -30.90 -16.30 9.44
CA LEU A 11 -30.11 -15.08 9.28
C LEU A 11 -28.72 -15.52 8.79
N VAL A 12 -28.52 -15.47 7.47
CA VAL A 12 -27.19 -15.58 6.87
C VAL A 12 -26.37 -14.40 7.39
N ALA A 13 -25.42 -14.70 8.26
CA ALA A 13 -24.46 -13.73 8.79
C ALA A 13 -23.69 -13.10 7.63
N LEU A 14 -24.13 -11.92 7.19
CA LEU A 14 -23.34 -10.99 6.40
C LEU A 14 -22.22 -10.48 7.32
N MET A 15 -21.15 -11.25 7.47
CA MET A 15 -19.92 -10.74 8.03
C MET A 15 -19.39 -9.66 7.08
N PRO A 16 -19.20 -8.41 7.52
CA PRO A 16 -18.63 -7.39 6.67
C PRO A 16 -17.17 -7.75 6.38
N LEU A 17 -16.81 -7.79 5.10
CA LEU A 17 -15.42 -7.87 4.59
C LEU A 17 -14.53 -6.67 5.01
N ALA A 18 -14.95 -5.88 6.01
CA ALA A 18 -14.25 -4.71 6.51
C ALA A 18 -13.05 -5.04 7.42
N ALA A 19 -12.84 -6.31 7.77
CA ALA A 19 -11.78 -6.73 8.71
C ALA A 19 -10.34 -6.62 8.15
N ALA A 20 -10.16 -6.38 6.84
CA ALA A 20 -8.82 -6.25 6.27
C ALA A 20 -8.10 -4.95 6.69
N ALA A 21 -8.82 -3.92 7.14
CA ALA A 21 -8.23 -2.66 7.61
C ALA A 21 -7.89 -2.62 9.11
N GLN A 22 -8.20 -3.70 9.85
CA GLN A 22 -7.98 -3.80 11.31
C GLN A 22 -6.73 -4.57 11.71
N GLN A 23 -5.97 -5.10 10.74
CA GLN A 23 -4.73 -5.82 11.04
C GLN A 23 -3.60 -4.80 11.18
N ASN A 24 -3.00 -4.75 12.37
CA ASN A 24 -1.73 -4.05 12.54
C ASN A 24 -0.68 -4.82 11.74
N VAL A 25 -0.22 -4.25 10.64
CA VAL A 25 0.74 -4.88 9.73
C VAL A 25 2.00 -4.03 9.71
N GLU A 26 3.15 -4.68 9.87
CA GLU A 26 4.45 -4.06 9.63
C GLU A 26 5.22 -4.93 8.64
N VAL A 27 5.67 -4.33 7.54
CA VAL A 27 6.43 -5.02 6.50
C VAL A 27 7.69 -4.23 6.19
N LYS A 28 8.82 -4.94 6.21
CA LYS A 28 10.10 -4.44 5.77
C LYS A 28 10.34 -4.79 4.31
N PHE A 29 10.85 -3.84 3.54
CA PHE A 29 11.10 -4.02 2.11
C PHE A 29 12.18 -3.07 1.63
N ARG A 30 12.64 -3.27 0.39
CA ARG A 30 13.49 -2.32 -0.34
C ARG A 30 12.85 -1.98 -1.68
N PHE A 31 13.10 -0.78 -2.19
CA PHE A 31 12.69 -0.44 -3.54
C PHE A 31 13.70 -0.98 -4.55
N LYS A 32 13.18 -1.58 -5.61
CA LYS A 32 13.93 -1.98 -6.80
C LYS A 32 13.36 -1.25 -8.01
N GLU A 33 14.25 -0.86 -8.92
CA GLU A 33 13.86 -0.21 -10.17
C GLU A 33 12.88 -1.10 -10.95
N ASN A 34 11.79 -0.50 -11.39
CA ASN A 34 10.80 -1.17 -12.22
C ASN A 34 11.37 -1.30 -13.65
N PRO A 35 11.20 -2.44 -14.33
CA PRO A 35 11.69 -2.62 -15.71
C PRO A 35 11.16 -1.58 -16.72
N ASN A 36 10.02 -0.95 -16.43
CA ASN A 36 9.41 0.09 -17.25
C ASN A 36 9.80 1.52 -16.81
N SER A 37 10.81 1.66 -15.96
CA SER A 37 11.39 2.95 -15.55
C SER A 37 12.37 3.45 -16.61
N ILE A 38 12.53 4.77 -16.73
CA ILE A 38 13.73 5.33 -17.36
C ILE A 38 14.97 4.89 -16.55
N SER A 39 16.12 4.76 -17.20
CA SER A 39 17.33 4.24 -16.55
C SER A 39 17.92 5.22 -15.52
N GLY A 40 18.46 4.69 -14.42
CA GLY A 40 19.29 5.45 -13.47
C GLY A 40 18.52 6.09 -12.32
N CYS A 41 17.26 5.72 -12.13
CA CYS A 41 16.38 6.36 -11.15
C CYS A 41 16.77 6.13 -9.68
N ILE A 42 17.27 4.94 -9.31
CA ILE A 42 17.73 4.66 -7.93
C ILE A 42 19.08 5.33 -7.61
N GLN A 43 19.91 5.56 -8.63
CA GLN A 43 21.30 5.97 -8.46
C GLN A 43 21.44 7.38 -7.87
N LEU A 44 20.36 8.16 -7.86
CA LEU A 44 20.38 9.57 -7.50
C LEU A 44 20.08 9.86 -6.03
N ASP A 45 19.59 8.89 -5.23
CA ASP A 45 19.31 9.13 -3.81
C ASP A 45 19.51 7.90 -2.88
N PRO A 46 20.42 7.97 -1.88
CA PRO A 46 20.69 6.89 -0.94
C PRO A 46 19.53 6.59 0.03
N SER A 47 18.48 7.40 0.07
CA SER A 47 17.28 7.17 0.89
C SER A 47 16.45 6.01 0.35
N PHE A 48 16.48 5.77 -0.97
CA PHE A 48 15.72 4.69 -1.64
C PHE A 48 16.39 3.32 -1.53
N THR A 49 17.72 3.26 -1.41
CA THR A 49 18.47 2.00 -1.32
C THR A 49 18.43 1.36 0.06
N ARG A 50 17.93 2.09 1.07
CA ARG A 50 17.78 1.64 2.45
C ARG A 50 16.54 0.78 2.63
N GLU A 51 16.51 0.03 3.72
CA GLU A 51 15.29 -0.67 4.15
C GLU A 51 14.20 0.35 4.51
N HIS A 52 12.99 0.04 4.08
CA HIS A 52 11.77 0.78 4.36
C HIS A 52 10.86 -0.08 5.22
N THR A 53 10.08 0.59 6.06
CA THR A 53 9.04 0.00 6.89
C THR A 53 7.70 0.56 6.45
N PHE A 54 6.83 -0.33 5.99
CA PHE A 54 5.43 -0.02 5.72
C PHE A 54 4.59 -0.50 6.89
N THR A 55 3.78 0.39 7.45
CA THR A 55 2.99 0.12 8.65
C THR A 55 1.52 0.45 8.39
N ILE A 56 0.63 -0.45 8.80
CA ILE A 56 -0.80 -0.21 8.89
C ILE A 56 -1.16 -0.31 10.37
N VAL A 57 -1.69 0.76 10.97
CA VAL A 57 -2.20 0.75 12.35
C VAL A 57 -3.53 1.48 12.38
N ASN A 58 -4.58 0.81 12.86
CA ASN A 58 -5.93 1.37 12.94
C ASN A 58 -6.41 2.02 11.62
N GLY A 59 -6.10 1.40 10.48
CA GLY A 59 -6.43 1.93 9.15
C GLY A 59 -5.58 3.13 8.69
N GLN A 60 -4.62 3.58 9.49
CA GLN A 60 -3.63 4.57 9.08
C GLN A 60 -2.45 3.85 8.45
N VAL A 61 -2.02 4.32 7.29
CA VAL A 61 -0.92 3.74 6.53
C VAL A 61 0.25 4.71 6.55
N GLU A 62 1.40 4.23 7.01
CA GLU A 62 2.64 5.00 7.08
C GLU A 62 3.77 4.25 6.36
N LEU A 63 4.66 5.02 5.74
CA LEU A 63 5.88 4.54 5.12
C LEU A 63 7.07 5.30 5.71
N LYS A 64 8.02 4.57 6.30
CA LYS A 64 9.24 5.13 6.89
C LYS A 64 10.50 4.50 6.32
N SER A 65 11.60 5.23 6.31
CA SER A 65 12.93 4.67 6.05
C SER A 65 14.00 5.34 6.92
N ALA A 66 15.10 4.62 7.15
CA ALA A 66 16.28 5.20 7.80
C ALA A 66 16.96 6.31 6.97
N GLY A 67 16.50 6.53 5.73
CA GLY A 67 16.92 7.63 4.86
C GLY A 67 16.15 8.93 5.09
N GLY A 68 15.26 9.00 6.10
CA GLY A 68 14.48 10.21 6.38
C GLY A 68 13.17 10.31 5.60
N ILE A 69 12.75 9.24 4.94
CA ILE A 69 11.40 9.14 4.38
C ILE A 69 10.44 8.91 5.55
N ASP A 70 9.43 9.77 5.70
CA ASP A 70 8.31 9.61 6.63
C ASP A 70 7.04 10.13 5.93
N VAL A 71 6.21 9.20 5.47
CA VAL A 71 5.07 9.49 4.61
C VAL A 71 3.82 8.89 5.23
N LYS A 72 2.86 9.76 5.56
CA LYS A 72 1.49 9.35 5.89
C LYS A 72 0.68 9.24 4.61
N MET A 73 0.14 8.05 4.36
CA MET A 73 -0.63 7.76 3.16
C MET A 73 -2.12 7.93 3.42
N LYS A 74 -2.83 8.51 2.45
CA LYS A 74 -4.29 8.70 2.49
C LYS A 74 -4.97 7.68 1.61
N SER A 75 -6.11 7.15 2.04
CA SER A 75 -6.94 6.31 1.18
C SER A 75 -7.49 7.16 0.03
N ILE A 76 -7.27 6.72 -1.20
CA ILE A 76 -7.81 7.35 -2.41
C ILE A 76 -8.97 6.56 -3.02
N ARG A 77 -9.07 5.28 -2.68
CA ARG A 77 -10.18 4.36 -2.95
C ARG A 77 -10.04 3.13 -2.05
N ALA A 78 -11.03 2.24 -2.07
CA ALA A 78 -11.02 1.02 -1.28
C ALA A 78 -9.69 0.25 -1.46
N ASN A 79 -9.02 -0.05 -0.35
CA ASN A 79 -7.74 -0.76 -0.27
C ASN A 79 -6.55 -0.11 -0.99
N VAL A 80 -6.68 1.13 -1.48
CA VAL A 80 -5.58 1.84 -2.15
C VAL A 80 -5.26 3.14 -1.42
N TYR A 81 -3.98 3.29 -1.11
CA TYR A 81 -3.45 4.42 -0.34
C TYR A 81 -2.38 5.12 -1.14
N GLU A 82 -2.35 6.44 -1.04
CA GLU A 82 -1.36 7.27 -1.71
C GLU A 82 -0.67 8.20 -0.71
N GLY A 83 0.65 8.28 -0.81
CA GLY A 83 1.49 9.22 -0.09
C GLY A 83 2.38 9.98 -1.06
N ARG A 84 2.80 11.18 -0.67
CA ARG A 84 3.76 11.97 -1.44
C ARG A 84 4.94 12.36 -0.57
N PHE A 85 6.12 12.39 -1.17
CA PHE A 85 7.35 12.82 -0.53
C PHE A 85 8.17 13.65 -1.50
N ASP A 86 8.72 14.75 -1.00
CA ASP A 86 9.64 15.58 -1.77
C ASP A 86 11.07 15.16 -1.46
N LEU A 87 11.75 14.63 -2.48
CA LEU A 87 13.14 14.23 -2.43
C LEU A 87 13.99 15.27 -3.19
N GLY A 88 14.02 16.49 -2.66
CA GLY A 88 14.79 17.61 -3.18
C GLY A 88 14.27 18.14 -4.51
N ARG A 89 14.66 17.52 -5.63
CA ARG A 89 14.21 17.89 -6.99
C ARG A 89 13.16 16.94 -7.56
N MET A 90 12.84 15.87 -6.84
CA MET A 90 11.98 14.80 -7.32
C MET A 90 10.83 14.59 -6.35
N ASN A 91 9.61 14.88 -6.82
CA ASN A 91 8.39 14.55 -6.10
C ASN A 91 8.03 13.10 -6.37
N ILE A 92 7.95 12.32 -5.30
CA ILE A 92 7.64 10.90 -5.35
C ILE A 92 6.20 10.70 -4.90
N ILE A 93 5.47 9.91 -5.68
CA ILE A 93 4.15 9.40 -5.36
C ILE A 93 4.31 7.93 -4.98
N TYR A 94 3.92 7.58 -3.77
CA TYR A 94 3.84 6.20 -3.30
C TYR A 94 2.39 5.74 -3.38
N THR A 95 2.16 4.59 -4.00
CA THR A 95 0.85 3.97 -4.12
C THR A 95 0.91 2.56 -3.57
N ALA A 96 0.17 2.31 -2.50
CA ALA A 96 -0.03 0.98 -1.93
C ALA A 96 -1.39 0.45 -2.38
N ASP A 97 -1.42 -0.69 -3.07
CA ASP A 97 -2.65 -1.41 -3.40
C ASP A 97 -2.70 -2.71 -2.60
N LEU A 98 -3.49 -2.70 -1.53
CA LEU A 98 -3.69 -3.84 -0.65
C LEU A 98 -4.77 -4.80 -1.17
N GLY A 99 -5.52 -4.41 -2.20
CA GLY A 99 -6.51 -5.26 -2.87
C GLY A 99 -5.90 -6.12 -3.98
N ALA A 100 -4.71 -5.78 -4.45
CA ALA A 100 -3.96 -6.58 -5.40
C ALA A 100 -3.51 -7.92 -4.79
N THR A 101 -3.37 -8.96 -5.63
CA THR A 101 -2.85 -10.26 -5.23
C THR A 101 -1.63 -10.62 -6.09
N PRO A 102 -0.39 -10.54 -5.55
CA PRO A 102 -0.05 -10.09 -4.20
C PRO A 102 -0.25 -8.57 -4.00
N PRO A 103 -0.37 -8.09 -2.74
CA PRO A 103 -0.37 -6.66 -2.43
C PRO A 103 0.85 -5.95 -3.01
N THR A 104 0.69 -4.70 -3.44
CA THR A 104 1.75 -3.95 -4.09
C THR A 104 2.03 -2.62 -3.40
N LEU A 105 3.28 -2.18 -3.49
CA LEU A 105 3.69 -0.83 -3.16
C LEU A 105 4.63 -0.34 -4.27
N VAL A 106 4.23 0.73 -4.93
CA VAL A 106 4.95 1.34 -6.04
C VAL A 106 5.33 2.75 -5.65
N ALA A 107 6.57 3.13 -5.91
CA ALA A 107 6.99 4.53 -5.92
C ALA A 107 7.11 4.97 -7.38
N GLN A 108 6.74 6.21 -7.66
CA GLN A 108 6.96 6.81 -8.98
C GLN A 108 7.24 8.31 -8.86
N SER A 109 8.05 8.85 -9.76
CA SER A 109 8.17 10.30 -9.88
C SER A 109 6.87 10.91 -10.39
N GLN A 110 6.64 12.18 -10.08
CA GLN A 110 5.42 12.90 -10.46
C GLN A 110 5.20 12.98 -11.99
N ASP A 111 6.29 13.03 -12.77
CA ASP A 111 6.26 12.98 -14.23
C ASP A 111 6.06 11.55 -14.78
N GLY A 112 6.07 10.54 -13.92
CA GLY A 112 5.92 9.13 -14.26
C GLY A 112 7.13 8.49 -14.93
N GLY A 113 8.27 9.19 -15.07
CA GLY A 113 9.46 8.67 -15.71
C GLY A 113 10.16 7.60 -14.88
N CYS A 114 10.42 7.89 -13.61
CA CYS A 114 11.04 6.96 -12.68
C CYS A 114 10.00 6.12 -11.94
N LYS A 115 10.21 4.80 -11.88
CA LYS A 115 9.30 3.87 -11.21
C LYS A 115 10.05 2.80 -10.44
N TRP A 116 9.53 2.44 -9.28
CA TRP A 116 10.12 1.44 -8.40
C TRP A 116 9.05 0.56 -7.77
N ASN A 117 9.36 -0.72 -7.60
CA ASN A 117 8.51 -1.68 -6.92
C ASN A 117 9.13 -2.03 -5.57
N ALA A 118 8.29 -2.14 -4.54
CA ALA A 118 8.69 -2.74 -3.28
C ALA A 118 9.00 -4.23 -3.47
N VAL A 119 10.14 -4.66 -2.97
CA VAL A 119 10.55 -6.06 -2.90
C VAL A 119 10.80 -6.39 -1.44
N LYS A 120 10.12 -7.42 -0.94
CA LYS A 120 10.29 -7.90 0.42
C LYS A 120 11.76 -8.28 0.67
N VAL A 121 12.30 -7.86 1.81
CA VAL A 121 13.63 -8.27 2.29
C VAL A 121 13.54 -9.45 3.22
#